data_AF-A0A968AM57-F1
#
_entry.id   AF-A0A968AM57-F1
#
_cell.length_a   1.000
_cell.length_b   1.000
_cell.length_c   1.000
_cell.angle_alpha   90.00
_cell.angle_beta   90.00
_cell.angle_gamma   90.00
#
_symmetry.space_group_name_H-M   'P 1'
#
loop_
_entity.id
_entity.type
_entity.pdbx_description
1 polymer ?
#
loop_
_entity_poly.entity_id
_entity_poly.type
_entity_poly.pdbx_seq_one_letter_code
_entity_poly.pdbx_strand_id
1 'polypeptide(L)' 'GESAYFLNRLPCRLKDIHNVFWGSGLGSKSYAIIQQGKIGAITDANPEELRFFVEEAAGVTRYKNRKNEALRKIELTKN' A
#
# COMPACT_ATOMS: atom_id res chain seq x y z
N GLY A 1 6.93 -23.36 -6.35
CA GLY A 1 5.94 -23.09 -7.42
C GLY A 1 6.33 -21.79 -8.08
N GLU A 2 6.44 -21.78 -9.40
CA GLU A 2 6.71 -20.55 -10.14
C GLU A 2 5.43 -19.71 -10.24
N SER A 3 5.50 -18.46 -9.82
CA SER A 3 4.38 -17.52 -9.92
C SER A 3 4.49 -16.73 -11.22
N ALA A 4 3.50 -16.86 -12.10
CA ALA A 4 3.37 -16.05 -13.31
C ALA A 4 2.30 -14.97 -13.12
N TYR A 5 2.60 -13.74 -13.54
CA TYR A 5 1.72 -12.58 -13.40
C TYR A 5 1.43 -11.97 -14.78
N PHE A 6 0.19 -11.56 -14.99
CA PHE A 6 -0.26 -10.98 -16.26
C PHE A 6 -1.12 -9.74 -16.04
N LEU A 7 -0.94 -8.71 -16.87
CA LEU A 7 -1.78 -7.53 -16.95
C LEU A 7 -2.25 -7.37 -18.40
N ASN A 8 -3.57 -7.36 -18.65
CA ASN A 8 -4.11 -7.35 -20.01
C ASN A 8 -3.52 -8.44 -20.92
N ARG A 9 -3.32 -9.65 -20.37
CA ARG A 9 -2.67 -10.82 -21.02
C ARG A 9 -1.18 -10.66 -21.33
N LEU A 10 -0.56 -9.54 -20.97
CA LEU A 10 0.89 -9.35 -21.10
C LEU A 10 1.59 -9.81 -19.82
N PRO A 11 2.70 -10.58 -19.92
CA PRO A 11 3.48 -10.96 -18.76
C PRO A 11 4.04 -9.72 -18.07
N CYS A 12 3.89 -9.66 -16.75
CA CYS A 12 4.35 -8.53 -15.95
C CYS A 12 4.95 -9.01 -14.63
N ARG A 13 5.55 -8.10 -13.86
CA ARG A 13 6.05 -8.41 -12.52
C ARG A 13 4.93 -8.16 -11.51
N LEU A 14 5.01 -8.83 -10.37
CA LEU A 14 4.16 -8.53 -9.22
C LEU A 14 4.15 -7.03 -8.87
N LYS A 15 5.29 -6.35 -8.99
CA LYS A 15 5.39 -4.90 -8.78
C LYS A 15 4.48 -4.09 -9.71
N ASP A 16 4.34 -4.50 -10.97
CA ASP A 16 3.53 -3.79 -11.94
C ASP A 16 2.04 -3.91 -11.60
N ILE A 17 1.60 -5.09 -11.14
CA ILE A 17 0.25 -5.30 -10.59
C ILE A 17 0.01 -4.39 -9.38
N HIS A 18 0.93 -4.37 -8.41
CA HIS A 18 0.79 -3.48 -7.25
C HIS A 18 0.67 -2.02 -7.65
N ASN A 19 1.51 -1.55 -8.58
CA ASN A 19 1.50 -0.16 -9.03
C ASN A 19 0.15 0.26 -9.63
N VAL A 20 -0.52 -0.63 -10.39
CA VAL A 20 -1.86 -0.38 -10.92
C VAL A 20 -2.87 -0.19 -9.80
N PHE A 21 -2.86 -1.09 -8.81
CA PHE A 21 -3.72 -1.02 -7.63
C PHE A 21 -3.48 0.23 -6.77
N TRP A 22 -2.21 0.64 -6.60
CA TRP A 22 -1.86 1.90 -5.94
C TRP A 22 -2.33 3.14 -6.73
N GLY A 23 -2.34 3.06 -8.06
CA GLY A 23 -2.74 4.15 -8.96
C GLY A 23 -4.25 4.34 -9.09
N SER A 24 -5.04 3.28 -8.92
CA SER A 24 -6.50 3.28 -9.03
C SER A 24 -7.24 3.56 -7.71
N GLY A 25 -6.51 3.75 -6.60
CA GLY A 25 -7.09 3.87 -5.25
C GLY A 25 -7.48 2.52 -4.64
N LEU A 26 -7.20 1.41 -5.32
CA LEU A 26 -7.45 0.04 -4.88
C LEU A 26 -6.17 -0.64 -4.37
N GLY A 27 -5.36 0.06 -3.56
CA GLY A 27 -4.09 -0.47 -3.04
C GLY A 27 -4.24 -1.76 -2.22
N SER A 28 -3.12 -2.35 -1.79
CA SER A 28 -3.08 -3.62 -1.03
C SER A 28 -3.85 -3.65 0.30
N LYS A 29 -4.40 -2.51 0.74
CA LYS A 29 -5.30 -2.37 1.89
C LYS A 29 -6.59 -1.61 1.57
N SER A 30 -6.95 -1.53 0.29
CA SER A 30 -8.24 -0.97 -0.14
C SER A 30 -9.40 -1.62 0.63
N TYR A 31 -10.38 -0.81 1.01
CA TYR A 31 -11.66 -1.28 1.57
C TYR A 31 -12.42 -2.22 0.63
N ALA A 32 -11.95 -2.43 -0.61
CA ALA A 32 -12.45 -3.45 -1.52
C ALA A 32 -12.45 -4.87 -0.93
N ILE A 33 -11.67 -5.14 0.12
CA ILE A 33 -11.65 -6.43 0.82
C ILE A 33 -11.81 -6.22 2.32
N ILE A 34 -12.97 -6.62 2.86
CA ILE A 34 -13.26 -6.67 4.30
C ILE A 34 -13.12 -8.12 4.75
N GLN A 35 -12.01 -8.43 5.43
CA GLN A 35 -11.79 -9.74 6.04
C GLN A 35 -12.58 -9.85 7.34
N GLN A 36 -13.07 -11.04 7.70
CA GLN A 36 -13.69 -11.26 9.02
C GLN A 36 -12.70 -10.86 10.15
N GLY A 37 -13.20 -10.16 11.16
CA GLY A 37 -12.37 -9.64 12.27
C GLY A 37 -11.75 -8.26 12.03
N LYS A 38 -11.83 -7.70 10.81
CA LYS A 38 -11.26 -6.38 10.49
C LYS A 38 -11.92 -5.23 11.26
N ILE A 39 -13.20 -5.38 11.64
CA ILE A 39 -13.89 -4.44 12.55
C ILE A 39 -13.32 -4.53 13.97
N GLY A 40 -13.12 -5.73 14.49
CA GLY A 40 -12.51 -5.92 15.82
C GLY A 40 -11.10 -5.33 15.89
N ALA A 41 -10.31 -5.50 14.81
CA ALA A 41 -8.99 -4.88 14.71
C ALA A 41 -9.00 -3.34 14.74
N ILE A 42 -10.09 -2.68 14.32
CA ILE A 42 -10.23 -1.22 14.45
C ILE A 42 -10.66 -0.85 15.87
N THR A 43 -11.55 -1.65 16.48
CA THR A 43 -12.04 -1.42 17.86
C THR A 43 -10.95 -1.62 18.90
N ASP A 44 -10.06 -2.60 18.70
CA ASP A 44 -8.95 -2.92 19.60
C ASP A 44 -7.64 -2.19 19.22
N ALA A 45 -7.67 -1.33 18.20
CA ALA A 45 -6.49 -0.66 17.67
C ALA A 45 -5.87 0.29 18.71
N ASN A 46 -4.55 0.24 18.84
CA ASN A 46 -3.81 1.26 19.60
C ASN A 46 -3.77 2.60 18.84
N PRO A 47 -3.39 3.72 19.48
CA PRO A 47 -3.39 5.04 18.82
C PRO A 47 -2.54 5.13 17.55
N GLU A 48 -1.47 4.34 17.44
CA GLU A 48 -0.59 4.31 16.28
C GLU A 48 -1.25 3.56 15.10
N GLU A 49 -1.91 2.45 15.38
CA GLU A 49 -2.71 1.69 14.40
C GLU A 49 -3.93 2.46 13.94
N LEU A 50 -4.62 3.15 14.86
CA LEU A 50 -5.77 4.00 14.52
C LEU A 50 -5.35 5.14 13.60
N ARG A 51 -4.21 5.78 13.88
CA ARG A 51 -3.63 6.80 13.00
C ARG A 51 -3.34 6.25 11.61
N PHE A 52 -2.80 5.03 11.53
CA PHE A 52 -2.57 4.37 10.24
C PHE A 52 -3.87 4.21 9.45
N PHE A 53 -4.95 3.72 10.07
CA PHE A 53 -6.26 3.58 9.40
C PHE A 53 -6.83 4.93 8.92
N VAL A 54 -6.70 5.99 9.73
CA VAL A 54 -7.16 7.34 9.38
C VAL A 54 -6.35 7.93 8.22
N GLU A 55 -5.02 7.78 8.25
CA GLU A 55 -4.15 8.27 7.18
C GLU A 55 -4.36 7.51 5.85
N GLU A 56 -4.70 6.23 5.91
CA GLU A 56 -5.13 5.45 4.74
C GLU A 56 -6.47 5.94 4.20
N ALA A 57 -7.48 6.15 5.06
CA ALA A 57 -8.77 6.68 4.64
C ALA A 57 -8.68 8.08 4.03
N ALA A 58 -7.78 8.92 4.53
CA ALA A 58 -7.50 10.25 4.02
C ALA A 58 -6.60 10.24 2.75
N GLY A 59 -6.16 9.08 2.27
CA GLY A 59 -5.36 8.95 1.04
C GLY A 59 -3.94 9.52 1.14
N VAL A 60 -3.43 9.75 2.35
CA VAL A 60 -2.14 10.43 2.59
C VAL A 60 -0.94 9.47 2.38
N THR A 61 -1.20 8.16 2.40
CA THR A 61 -0.21 7.08 2.26
C THR A 61 0.66 7.23 1.02
N ARG A 62 0.08 7.66 -0.11
CA ARG A 62 0.84 7.90 -1.36
C ARG A 62 1.89 8.99 -1.20
N TYR A 63 1.55 10.09 -0.53
CA TYR A 63 2.45 11.22 -0.32
C TYR A 63 3.55 10.85 0.68
N LYS A 64 3.22 10.12 1.75
CA LYS A 64 4.20 9.61 2.71
C LYS A 64 5.21 8.66 2.06
N ASN A 65 4.75 7.72 1.24
CA ASN A 65 5.64 6.79 0.54
C ASN A 65 6.57 7.52 -0.44
N ARG A 66 6.07 8.51 -1.19
CA ARG A 66 6.89 9.35 -2.07
C ARG A 66 7.94 10.16 -1.29
N LYS A 67 7.56 10.73 -0.15
CA LYS A 67 8.48 11.44 0.76
C LYS A 67 9.58 10.51 1.24
N ASN A 68 9.24 9.31 1.72
CA ASN A 68 10.21 8.34 2.22
C ASN A 68 11.15 7.85 1.11
N GLU A 69 10.65 7.61 -0.10
CA GLU A 69 11.49 7.25 -1.24
C GLU A 69 12.48 8.37 -1.59
N ALA A 70 12.03 9.63 -1.59
CA ALA A 70 12.89 10.78 -1.84
C ALA A 70 13.97 10.94 -0.76
N LEU A 71 13.60 10.80 0.53
CA LEU A 71 14.54 10.85 1.64
C LEU A 71 15.58 9.73 1.55
N ARG A 72 15.14 8.50 1.24
CA ARG A 72 16.03 7.35 1.04
C ARG A 72 17.01 7.57 -0.11
N LYS A 73 16.57 8.18 -1.21
CA LYS A 73 17.47 8.55 -2.33
C LYS A 73 18.50 9.59 -1.89
N ILE A 74 18.11 10.59 -1.09
CA ILE A 74 19.04 11.60 -0.58
C ILE A 74 20.08 10.97 0.36
N GLU A 75 19.67 10.07 1.24
CA GLU A 75 20.59 9.33 2.12
C GLU A 75 21.57 8.47 1.32
N LEU A 76 21.09 7.75 0.31
CA LEU A 76 21.92 6.91 -0.55
C LEU A 76 22.97 7.72 -1.33
N THR A 77 22.68 8.98 -1.69
CA THR A 77 23.62 9.86 -2.41
C THR A 77 24.63 10.54 -1.47
N LYS A 78 24.34 10.60 -0.16
CA LYS A 78 25.22 11.24 0.83
C LYS A 78 26.28 10.30 1.42
N ASN A 79 26.11 8.99 1.26
CA ASN A 79 27.11 7.96 1.57
C ASN A 79 27.92 7.60 0.31
#